data_AF-A0A2V6FKX1-F1
#
_entry.id   AF-A0A2V6FKX1-F1
#
_cell.length_a   1.000
_cell.length_b   1.000
_cell.length_c   1.000
_cell.angle_alpha   90.00
_cell.angle_beta   90.00
_cell.angle_gamma   90.00
#
_symmetry.space_group_name_H-M   'P 1'
#
loop_
_entity.id
_entity.type
_entity.pdbx_description
1 polymer ?
#
loop_
_entity_poly.entity_id
_entity_poly.type
_entity_poly.pdbx_seq_one_letter_code
_entity_poly.pdbx_strand_id
1 'polypeptide(L)' 'VLWMGLNRPGIGIHGTNNPETIGRAASHGCIRLANWDAARVKDLVSVGNTVIIF' A
#
# COMPACT_ATOMS: atom_id res chain seq x y z
N VAL A 1 -10.36 2.18 -3.98
CA VAL A 1 -9.40 1.05 -3.91
C VAL A 1 -8.77 1.08 -2.52
N LEU A 2 -8.73 -0.04 -1.81
CA LEU A 2 -8.43 -0.18 -0.36
C LEU A 2 -7.26 0.67 0.17
N TRP A 3 -7.34 1.09 1.45
CA TRP A 3 -6.31 1.85 2.16
C TRP A 3 -5.88 1.12 3.45
N MET A 4 -4.59 0.90 3.62
CA MET A 4 -3.97 0.41 4.85
C MET A 4 -2.98 1.46 5.36
N GLY A 5 -3.38 2.24 6.36
CA GLY A 5 -2.58 3.32 6.92
C GLY A 5 -1.39 2.81 7.72
N LEU A 6 -0.24 3.48 7.59
CA LEU A 6 0.93 3.25 8.43
C LEU A 6 0.96 4.21 9.62
N ASN A 7 1.97 4.07 10.47
CA ASN A 7 2.16 4.92 11.66
C ASN A 7 2.58 6.37 11.33
N ARG A 8 2.90 6.68 10.08
CA ARG A 8 3.17 8.05 9.61
C ARG A 8 1.92 8.63 8.94
N PRO A 9 1.39 9.78 9.40
CA PRO A 9 0.21 10.40 8.80
C PRO A 9 0.36 10.60 7.30
N GLY A 10 -0.68 10.23 6.55
CA GLY A 10 -0.71 10.34 5.08
C GLY A 10 0.07 9.28 4.31
N ILE A 11 0.79 8.36 4.99
CA ILE A 11 1.51 7.26 4.34
C ILE A 11 0.76 5.95 4.55
N GLY A 12 0.64 5.17 3.48
CA GLY A 12 -0.08 3.91 3.49
C GLY A 12 0.33 2.95 2.37
N ILE A 13 -0.15 1.72 2.51
CA ILE A 13 -0.13 0.70 1.48
C ILE A 13 -1.53 0.66 0.86
N HIS A 14 -1.62 0.84 -0.45
CA HIS A 14 -2.91 0.91 -1.13
C HIS A 14 -2.82 0.44 -2.59
N GLY A 15 -3.96 0.08 -3.18
CA GLY A 15 -4.04 -0.17 -4.62
C GLY A 15 -4.07 1.13 -5.43
N THR A 16 -4.03 1.06 -6.76
CA THR A 16 -3.97 2.25 -7.62
C THR A 16 -4.94 2.17 -8.81
N ASN A 17 -5.41 3.33 -9.27
CA ASN A 17 -6.11 3.51 -10.55
C ASN A 17 -5.13 3.77 -11.71
N ASN A 18 -3.83 3.81 -11.46
CA ASN A 18 -2.75 4.00 -12.42
C ASN A 18 -1.79 2.78 -12.38
N PRO A 19 -2.24 1.59 -12.84
CA PRO A 19 -1.49 0.34 -12.72
C PRO A 19 -0.10 0.39 -13.37
N GLU A 20 0.09 1.21 -14.40
CA GLU A 20 1.36 1.45 -15.09
C GLU A 20 2.45 2.06 -14.19
N THR A 21 2.06 2.65 -13.05
CA THR A 21 2.99 3.26 -12.09
C THR A 21 3.55 2.27 -11.07
N ILE A 22 3.05 1.04 -11.04
CA ILE A 22 3.55 -0.02 -10.15
C ILE A 22 5.00 -0.36 -10.54
N GLY A 23 5.87 -0.51 -9.53
CA GLY A 23 7.30 -0.75 -9.75
C GLY A 23 8.10 0.49 -10.19
N ARG A 24 7.52 1.69 -10.12
CA ARG A 24 8.16 2.97 -10.46
C ARG A 24 8.18 3.92 -9.26
N ALA A 25 9.16 4.82 -9.21
CA ALA A 25 9.22 5.90 -8.23
C ALA A 25 8.25 7.05 -8.61
N ALA A 26 6.95 6.77 -8.56
CA ALA A 26 5.90 7.68 -9.05
C ALA A 26 4.81 7.99 -8.00
N SER A 27 5.01 7.55 -6.75
CA SER A 27 4.12 7.89 -5.64
C SER A 27 4.63 9.12 -4.89
N HIS A 28 3.76 9.70 -4.05
CA HIS A 28 4.13 10.77 -3.11
C HIS A 28 4.57 10.21 -1.74
N GLY A 29 5.16 9.00 -1.74
CA GLY A 29 5.65 8.31 -0.53
C GLY A 29 4.85 7.07 -0.11
N CYS A 30 3.64 6.86 -0.65
CA CYS A 30 2.87 5.64 -0.41
C CYS A 30 3.42 4.44 -1.20
N ILE A 31 3.11 3.24 -0.72
CA ILE A 31 3.41 1.98 -1.40
C ILE A 31 2.19 1.60 -2.23
N ARG A 32 2.33 1.64 -3.56
CA ARG A 32 1.26 1.27 -4.50
C ARG A 32 1.38 -0.21 -4.86
N LEU A 33 0.26 -0.92 -4.78
CA LEU A 33 0.11 -2.31 -5.22
C LEU A 33 -0.88 -2.41 -6.37
N ALA A 34 -0.88 -3.55 -7.06
CA ALA A 34 -2.03 -3.91 -7.87
C ALA A 34 -3.26 -4.10 -6.97
N ASN A 35 -4.45 -3.87 -7.51
CA ASN A 35 -5.66 -3.84 -6.69
C ASN A 35 -5.97 -5.20 -6.05
N TRP A 36 -5.68 -6.29 -6.77
CA TRP A 36 -5.82 -7.66 -6.25
C TRP A 36 -4.78 -7.97 -5.16
N ASP A 37 -3.55 -7.48 -5.29
CA ASP A 37 -2.51 -7.66 -4.27
C ASP A 37 -2.85 -6.88 -3.00
N ALA A 38 -3.35 -5.64 -3.12
CA ALA A 38 -3.81 -4.87 -1.97
C ALA A 38 -4.94 -5.58 -1.20
N ALA A 39 -5.90 -6.18 -1.91
CA ALA A 39 -6.95 -6.99 -1.31
C ALA A 39 -6.38 -8.23 -0.60
N ARG A 40 -5.46 -8.94 -1.26
CA ARG A 40 -4.80 -10.12 -0.69
C ARG A 40 -4.04 -9.79 0.59
N VAL A 41 -3.28 -8.70 0.60
CA VAL A 41 -2.54 -8.25 1.79
C VAL A 41 -3.50 -7.92 2.94
N LYS A 42 -4.59 -7.19 2.66
CA LYS A 42 -5.60 -6.82 3.67
C LYS A 42 -6.24 -8.03 4.35
N ASP A 43 -6.32 -9.18 3.69
CA ASP A 43 -6.84 -10.42 4.27
C ASP A 43 -5.80 -11.22 5.07
N LEU A 44 -4.51 -10.90 4.92
CA LEU A 44 -3.40 -11.60 5.59
C LEU A 44 -2.87 -10.85 6.81
N VAL A 45 -3.22 -9.57 6.98
CA VAL A 45 -2.69 -8.71 8.04
C VAL A 45 -3.80 -8.17 8.93
N SER A 46 -3.42 -7.81 10.14
CA SER A 46 -4.25 -7.14 11.14
C SER A 46 -3.66 -5.79 11.50
N VAL A 47 -4.51 -4.90 12.02
CA VAL A 47 -4.05 -3.62 12.58
C VAL A 47 -3.01 -3.88 13.68
N GLY A 48 -1.89 -3.16 13.62
CA GLY A 48 -0.78 -3.32 14.56
C GLY A 48 0.34 -4.24 14.07
N ASN A 49 0.18 -4.95 12.93
CA ASN A 49 1.32 -5.65 12.34
C ASN A 49 2.43 -4.67 11.94
N THR A 50 3.67 -5.04 12.27
CA THR A 50 4.86 -4.24 11.97
C THR A 50 5.12 -4.22 10.46
N VAL A 51 5.33 -3.02 9.92
CA VAL A 51 5.78 -2.80 8.55
C VAL A 51 7.18 -2.20 8.60
N ILE A 52 8.13 -2.83 7.91
CA ILE A 52 9.53 -2.38 7.84
C ILE A 52 9.82 -1.97 6.39
N ILE A 53 10.33 -0.75 6.21
CA ILE A 53 10.71 -0.17 4.91
C ILE A 53 12.19 0.19 5.00
N PHE A 54 12.98 -0.23 4.00
CA PHE A 54 14.42 -0.01 3.92
C PHE A 54 14.77 0.91 2.74
#